data_AF-A0A7R9YIG2-F1
#
_entry.id   AF-A0A7R9YIG2-F1
#
_cell.length_a   1.000
_cell.length_b   1.000
_cell.length_c   1.000
_cell.angle_alpha   90.00
_cell.angle_beta   90.00
_cell.angle_gamma   90.00
#
_symmetry.space_group_name_H-M   'P 1'
#
loop_
_entity.id
_entity.type
_entity.pdbx_description
1 polymer ?
#
loop_
_entity_poly.entity_id
_entity_poly.type
_entity_poly.pdbx_seq_one_letter_code
_entity_poly.pdbx_strand_id
1 'polypeptide(L)'
;AAPLAHDVADIAHAMLRSVLFTCPLAARTLCDLIHARFPHRRLATPVHTHYLRHVLRVMSYEPYVQPVLVPYIVQQLLAIDAEARMPVPLPPIPPLASHHASVLDDDLDADDEPVFPMDDMLDETHAGAAAAGGGIVNGGGGRGRGEGEGA
;
A
#
# COMPACT_ATOMS: atom_id res chain seq x y z
N ALA A 1 -6.60 -14.65 -15.20
CA ALA A 1 -7.72 -14.66 -14.24
C ALA A 1 -7.84 -13.27 -13.61
N ALA A 2 -8.77 -12.43 -14.08
CA ALA A 2 -9.20 -11.19 -13.42
C ALA A 2 -10.61 -10.69 -13.86
N PRO A 3 -11.61 -11.55 -14.15
CA PRO A 3 -12.90 -11.07 -14.66
C PRO A 3 -13.71 -10.27 -13.62
N LEU A 4 -13.62 -10.61 -12.33
CA LEU A 4 -14.46 -10.00 -11.29
C LEU A 4 -14.14 -8.53 -10.96
N ALA A 5 -12.89 -8.11 -11.17
CA ALA A 5 -12.45 -6.76 -10.80
C ALA A 5 -12.95 -5.69 -11.79
N HIS A 6 -13.17 -6.06 -13.06
CA HIS A 6 -13.70 -5.14 -14.06
C HIS A 6 -15.17 -4.83 -13.77
N ASP A 7 -15.96 -5.84 -13.40
CA ASP A 7 -17.38 -5.68 -13.08
C ASP A 7 -17.60 -4.72 -11.91
N VAL A 8 -16.80 -4.82 -10.84
CA VAL A 8 -16.92 -3.92 -9.68
C VAL A 8 -16.58 -2.48 -10.04
N ALA A 9 -15.54 -2.27 -10.85
CA ALA A 9 -15.19 -0.92 -11.31
C ALA A 9 -16.27 -0.33 -12.23
N ASP A 10 -16.86 -1.14 -13.10
CA ASP A 10 -17.95 -0.72 -13.98
C ASP A 10 -19.19 -0.31 -13.18
N ILE A 11 -19.56 -1.11 -12.18
CA ILE A 11 -20.65 -0.78 -11.24
C ILE A 11 -20.33 0.51 -10.49
N ALA A 12 -19.11 0.66 -9.96
CA ALA A 12 -18.71 1.87 -9.24
C ALA A 12 -18.78 3.13 -10.12
N HIS A 13 -18.33 3.05 -11.38
CA HIS A 13 -18.43 4.16 -12.33
C HIS A 13 -19.89 4.47 -12.72
N ALA A 14 -20.74 3.44 -12.86
CA ALA A 14 -22.17 3.64 -13.09
C ALA A 14 -22.84 4.38 -11.92
N MET A 15 -22.56 3.94 -10.68
CA MET A 15 -23.05 4.60 -9.47
C MET A 15 -22.53 6.03 -9.35
N LEU A 16 -21.23 6.24 -9.56
CA LEU A 16 -20.62 7.56 -9.50
C LEU A 16 -21.23 8.51 -10.52
N ARG A 17 -21.51 8.03 -11.74
CA ARG A 17 -22.22 8.80 -12.77
C ARG A 17 -23.62 9.20 -12.33
N SER A 18 -24.39 8.28 -11.73
CA SER A 18 -25.72 8.59 -11.18
C SER A 18 -25.64 9.63 -10.06
N VAL A 19 -24.68 9.50 -9.14
CA VAL A 19 -24.50 10.45 -8.03
C VAL A 19 -24.14 11.84 -8.54
N LEU A 20 -23.22 11.95 -9.50
CA LEU A 20 -22.81 13.23 -10.07
C LEU A 20 -23.95 13.89 -10.85
N PHE A 21 -24.77 13.09 -11.54
CA PHE A 21 -25.97 13.59 -12.22
C PHE A 21 -27.00 14.14 -11.22
N THR A 22 -27.20 13.48 -10.06
CA THR A 22 -28.15 13.93 -9.05
C THR A 22 -27.63 15.11 -8.22
N CYS A 23 -26.32 15.17 -7.95
CA CYS A 23 -25.71 16.18 -7.09
C CYS A 23 -24.46 16.79 -7.76
N PRO A 24 -24.58 17.95 -8.43
CA PRO A 24 -23.45 18.58 -9.11
C PRO A 24 -22.35 19.07 -8.16
N LEU A 25 -22.66 19.31 -6.87
CA LEU A 25 -21.64 19.64 -5.86
C LEU A 25 -20.67 18.47 -5.61
N ALA A 26 -21.10 17.23 -5.88
CA ALA A 26 -20.25 16.05 -5.71
C ALA A 26 -19.06 16.05 -6.70
N ALA A 27 -19.13 16.80 -7.81
CA ALA A 27 -18.00 16.92 -8.73
C ALA A 27 -16.80 17.64 -8.08
N ARG A 28 -17.06 18.63 -7.23
CA ARG A 28 -15.99 19.34 -6.50
C ARG A 28 -15.33 18.44 -5.46
N THR A 29 -16.13 17.75 -4.65
CA THR A 29 -15.61 16.81 -3.66
C THR A 29 -14.87 15.65 -4.31
N LEU A 30 -15.31 15.21 -5.49
CA LEU A 30 -14.60 14.22 -6.30
C LEU A 30 -13.21 14.72 -6.73
N CYS A 31 -13.09 15.97 -7.21
CA CYS A 31 -11.79 16.56 -7.52
C CYS A 31 -10.87 16.59 -6.30
N ASP A 32 -11.38 17.00 -5.14
CA ASP A 32 -10.60 17.03 -3.90
C ASP A 32 -10.13 15.63 -3.48
N LEU A 33 -10.98 14.61 -3.62
CA LEU A 33 -10.62 13.22 -3.38
C LEU A 33 -9.56 12.71 -4.36
N ILE A 34 -9.68 13.04 -5.65
CA ILE A 34 -8.71 12.66 -6.68
C ILE A 34 -7.34 13.30 -6.39
N HIS A 35 -7.31 14.54 -5.90
CA HIS A 35 -6.06 15.18 -5.49
C HIS A 35 -5.47 14.53 -4.23
N ALA A 36 -6.30 14.27 -3.22
CA ALA A 36 -5.85 13.71 -1.94
C ALA A 36 -5.38 12.25 -2.05
N ARG A 37 -5.90 11.50 -3.03
CA ARG A 37 -5.61 10.07 -3.21
C ARG A 37 -4.74 9.77 -4.42
N PHE A 38 -4.07 10.77 -4.98
CA PHE A 38 -3.12 10.54 -6.04
C PHE A 38 -1.98 9.61 -5.55
N PRO A 39 -1.62 8.56 -6.30
CA PRO A 39 -0.62 7.59 -5.88
C PRO A 39 0.74 8.25 -5.60
N HIS A 40 1.43 7.78 -4.55
CA HIS A 40 2.76 8.28 -4.21
C HIS A 40 3.77 8.01 -5.34
N ARG A 41 4.69 8.95 -5.59
CA ARG A 41 5.58 8.95 -6.77
C ARG A 41 6.53 7.75 -6.85
N ARG A 42 6.82 7.12 -5.71
CA ARG A 42 7.70 5.95 -5.59
C ARG A 42 6.97 4.61 -5.81
N LEU A 43 5.67 4.63 -6.07
CA LEU A 43 4.90 3.42 -6.35
C LEU A 43 5.18 2.91 -7.77
N ALA A 44 4.91 1.62 -7.98
CA ALA A 44 5.11 1.00 -9.27
C ALA A 44 4.20 1.64 -10.34
N THR A 45 4.73 1.81 -11.56
CA THR A 45 4.01 2.29 -12.76
C THR A 45 2.62 1.67 -12.97
N PRO A 46 2.38 0.35 -12.77
CA PRO A 46 1.04 -0.23 -12.89
C PRO A 46 0.00 0.44 -11.97
N VAL A 47 0.38 0.91 -10.78
CA VAL A 47 -0.55 1.59 -9.85
C VAL A 47 -0.96 2.95 -10.40
N HIS A 48 -0.01 3.73 -10.92
CA HIS A 48 -0.27 5.02 -11.53
C HIS A 48 -1.16 4.89 -12.76
N THR A 49 -0.86 3.95 -13.66
CA THR A 49 -1.65 3.72 -14.88
C THR A 49 -3.06 3.24 -14.57
N HIS A 50 -3.23 2.37 -13.56
CA HIS A 50 -4.55 1.92 -13.10
C HIS A 50 -5.36 3.08 -12.52
N TYR A 51 -4.77 3.89 -11.65
CA TYR A 51 -5.41 5.07 -11.08
C TYR A 51 -5.83 6.07 -12.16
N LEU A 52 -4.91 6.42 -13.06
CA LEU A 52 -5.18 7.36 -14.15
C LEU A 52 -6.25 6.84 -15.11
N ARG A 53 -6.32 5.53 -15.38
CA ARG A 53 -7.40 4.95 -16.18
C ARG A 53 -8.77 5.26 -15.58
N HIS A 54 -8.94 5.12 -14.27
CA HIS A 54 -10.19 5.46 -13.60
C HIS A 54 -10.48 6.95 -13.63
N VAL A 55 -9.49 7.81 -13.35
CA VAL A 55 -9.66 9.27 -13.40
C VAL A 55 -10.04 9.75 -14.79
N LEU A 56 -9.37 9.25 -15.84
CA LEU A 56 -9.69 9.55 -17.24
C LEU A 56 -11.08 9.03 -17.62
N ARG A 57 -11.50 7.89 -17.05
CA ARG A 57 -12.88 7.41 -17.22
C ARG A 57 -13.88 8.34 -16.55
N VAL A 58 -13.59 8.87 -15.36
CA VAL A 58 -14.44 9.90 -14.72
C VAL A 58 -14.63 11.10 -15.65
N MET A 59 -13.52 11.61 -16.20
CA MET A 59 -13.53 12.74 -17.12
C MET A 59 -14.36 12.51 -18.40
N SER A 60 -14.58 11.24 -18.80
CA SER A 60 -15.35 10.91 -20.00
C SER A 60 -16.85 11.15 -19.84
N TYR A 61 -17.40 10.93 -18.65
CA TYR A 61 -18.82 11.17 -18.37
C TYR A 61 -19.08 12.46 -17.60
N GLU A 62 -18.08 13.03 -16.94
CA GLU A 62 -18.14 14.32 -16.26
C GLU A 62 -17.11 15.29 -16.87
N PRO A 63 -17.42 15.99 -17.97
CA PRO A 63 -16.44 16.83 -18.66
C PRO A 63 -16.07 18.09 -17.88
N TYR A 64 -16.92 18.53 -16.93
CA TYR A 64 -16.70 19.74 -16.13
C TYR A 64 -15.47 19.65 -15.21
N VAL A 65 -15.03 18.45 -14.84
CA VAL A 65 -13.84 18.27 -14.00
C VAL A 65 -12.53 18.30 -14.79
N GLN A 66 -12.57 18.15 -16.11
CA GLN A 66 -11.38 18.16 -16.98
C GLN A 66 -10.48 19.40 -16.83
N PRO A 67 -10.98 20.65 -16.84
CA PRO A 67 -10.12 21.83 -16.72
C PRO A 67 -9.37 21.90 -15.38
N VAL A 68 -9.85 21.20 -14.35
CA VAL A 68 -9.19 21.13 -13.04
C VAL A 68 -8.21 19.95 -13.00
N LEU A 69 -8.64 18.78 -13.45
CA LEU A 69 -7.87 17.54 -13.29
C LEU A 69 -6.73 17.38 -14.31
N VAL A 70 -6.91 17.84 -15.56
CA VAL A 70 -5.89 17.73 -16.61
C VAL A 70 -4.59 18.45 -16.21
N PRO A 71 -4.59 19.75 -15.84
CA PRO A 71 -3.35 20.41 -15.45
C PRO A 71 -2.71 19.76 -14.22
N TYR A 72 -3.51 19.29 -13.27
CA TYR A 72 -3.02 18.56 -12.10
C TYR A 72 -2.32 17.25 -12.48
N ILE A 73 -2.95 16.42 -13.32
CA ILE A 73 -2.38 15.16 -13.79
C ILE A 73 -1.06 15.41 -14.52
N VAL A 74 -1.02 16.40 -15.42
CA VAL A 74 0.20 16.76 -16.15
C VAL A 74 1.31 17.19 -15.18
N GLN A 75 0.99 18.00 -14.17
CA GLN A 75 1.95 18.41 -13.15
C GLN A 75 2.51 17.21 -12.36
N GLN A 76 1.66 16.25 -11.99
CA GLN A 76 2.12 15.05 -11.29
C GLN A 76 2.96 14.15 -12.18
N LEU A 77 2.59 13.97 -13.44
CA LEU A 77 3.38 13.19 -14.41
C LEU A 77 4.76 13.80 -14.63
N LEU A 78 4.84 15.13 -14.78
CA LEU A 78 6.11 15.85 -14.89
C LEU A 78 6.97 15.66 -13.63
N ALA A 79 6.36 15.68 -12.45
CA ALA A 79 7.08 15.48 -11.20
C ALA A 79 7.62 14.05 -11.06
N ILE A 80 6.86 13.05 -11.50
CA ILE A 80 7.33 11.65 -11.56
C ILE A 80 8.49 11.51 -12.55
N ASP A 81 8.39 12.13 -13.73
CA ASP A 81 9.46 12.10 -14.74
C ASP A 81 10.73 12.81 -14.25
N ALA A 82 10.60 13.95 -13.58
CA ALA A 82 11.73 14.66 -12.97
C ALA A 82 12.43 13.80 -11.89
N GLU A 83 11.67 13.07 -11.07
CA GLU A 83 12.22 12.16 -10.05
C GLU A 83 12.96 10.97 -10.68
N ALA A 84 12.41 10.38 -11.75
CA ALA A 84 13.05 9.27 -12.46
C ALA A 84 14.37 9.67 -13.16
N ARG A 85 14.50 10.94 -13.56
CA ARG A 85 15.71 11.48 -14.20
C ARG A 85 16.83 11.85 -13.22
N MET A 86 16.54 11.94 -11.91
CA MET A 86 17.58 12.17 -10.92
C MET A 86 18.29 10.84 -10.63
N PRO A 87 19.58 10.68 -11.02
CA PRO A 87 20.34 9.52 -10.62
C PRO A 87 20.47 9.58 -9.10
N VAL A 88 19.98 8.56 -8.39
CA VAL A 88 20.28 8.41 -6.97
C VAL A 88 21.81 8.39 -6.86
N PRO A 89 22.45 9.33 -6.15
CA PRO A 89 23.88 9.24 -5.92
C PRO A 89 24.12 7.94 -5.17
N LEU A 90 24.83 7.00 -5.79
CA LEU A 90 25.35 5.84 -5.07
C LEU A 90 26.18 6.40 -3.92
N PRO A 91 25.97 5.93 -2.67
CA PRO A 91 26.88 6.29 -1.60
C PRO A 91 28.31 5.93 -2.06
N PRO A 92 29.31 6.78 -1.80
CA PRO A 92 30.68 6.46 -2.18
C PRO A 92 31.01 5.10 -1.58
N ILE A 93 31.28 4.11 -2.45
CA ILE A 93 31.76 2.81 -2.02
C ILE A 93 33.04 3.13 -1.24
N PRO A 94 33.11 2.88 0.09
CA PRO A 94 34.35 3.05 0.80
C PRO A 94 35.38 2.21 0.05
N PRO A 95 36.58 2.74 -0.25
CA PRO A 95 37.58 1.96 -0.96
C PRO A 95 37.70 0.65 -0.20
N LEU A 96 37.50 -0.46 -0.91
CA LEU A 96 37.68 -1.80 -0.36
C LEU A 96 39.13 -1.79 0.14
N ALA A 97 39.32 -1.58 1.44
CA ALA A 97 40.62 -1.66 2.05
C ALA A 97 41.05 -3.08 1.75
N SER A 98 42.02 -3.21 0.84
CA SER A 98 42.66 -4.44 0.43
C SER A 98 43.22 -5.11 1.67
N HIS A 99 42.38 -5.86 2.37
CA HIS A 99 42.76 -6.84 3.38
C HIS A 99 43.24 -8.07 2.61
N HIS A 100 44.37 -7.91 1.94
CA HIS A 100 45.12 -9.00 1.37
C HIS A 100 46.56 -8.89 1.86
N ALA A 101 46.74 -9.09 3.16
CA ALA A 101 48.04 -9.47 3.73
C ALA A 101 47.85 -10.02 5.14
N SER A 102 48.29 -11.26 5.34
CA SER A 102 48.46 -11.98 6.61
C SER A 102 47.20 -12.50 7.31
N VAL A 103 46.66 -13.61 6.81
CA VAL A 103 46.08 -14.63 7.69
C VAL A 103 46.75 -15.96 7.34
N LEU A 104 47.67 -16.32 8.24
CA LEU A 104 48.10 -17.66 8.65
C LEU A 104 48.79 -18.56 7.62
N ASP A 105 50.09 -18.71 7.87
CA ASP A 105 50.91 -19.90 7.60
C ASP A 105 50.11 -21.15 8.00
N ASP A 106 49.79 -21.98 7.01
CA ASP A 106 49.11 -23.27 7.17
C ASP A 106 50.19 -24.32 7.45
N ASP A 107 50.55 -24.46 8.73
CA ASP A 107 51.33 -25.61 9.20
C ASP A 107 50.43 -26.85 9.10
N LEU A 108 50.70 -27.65 8.07
CA LEU A 108 50.18 -28.98 7.83
C LEU A 108 50.67 -29.94 8.91
N ASP A 109 49.83 -30.22 9.91
CA ASP A 109 49.94 -31.47 10.69
C ASP A 109 48.71 -32.35 10.43
N ALA A 110 49.00 -33.49 9.81
CA ALA A 110 48.10 -34.60 9.62
C ALA A 110 47.90 -35.38 10.93
N ASP A 111 46.73 -36.02 11.02
CA ASP A 111 46.34 -37.06 11.98
C ASP A 111 45.87 -36.59 13.38
N ASP A 112 44.55 -36.47 13.56
CA ASP A 112 43.80 -37.32 14.51
C ASP A 112 42.27 -37.08 14.45
N GLU A 113 41.55 -38.12 14.01
CA GLU A 113 40.18 -38.58 14.29
C GLU A 113 38.97 -37.60 14.47
N PRO A 114 37.83 -37.87 13.79
CA PRO A 114 36.58 -37.14 14.02
C PRO A 114 35.87 -37.63 15.29
N VAL A 115 35.98 -36.86 16.37
CA VAL A 115 35.10 -37.02 17.55
C VAL A 115 33.77 -36.34 17.27
N PHE A 116 32.76 -37.12 16.87
CA PHE A 116 31.36 -36.71 16.94
C PHE A 116 30.80 -37.11 18.32
N PRO A 117 30.50 -36.17 19.23
CA PRO A 117 29.58 -36.47 20.31
C PRO A 117 28.16 -36.50 19.70
N MET A 118 27.72 -37.71 19.34
CA MET A 118 26.30 -38.05 19.49
C MET A 118 26.00 -37.96 20.98
N ASP A 119 25.18 -36.98 21.36
CA ASP A 119 24.48 -37.05 22.63
C ASP A 119 22.98 -36.83 22.41
N ASP A 120 22.25 -37.68 23.11
CA ASP A 120 20.87 -38.06 22.90
C ASP A 120 19.84 -36.97 23.22
N MET A 121 18.69 -37.15 22.57
CA MET A 121 17.33 -36.83 23.01
C MET A 121 17.16 -36.16 24.38
N LEU A 122 16.51 -34.99 24.39
CA LEU A 122 15.37 -34.76 25.28
C LEU A 122 14.24 -34.06 24.53
N ASP A 123 13.18 -34.85 24.31
CA ASP A 123 11.82 -34.43 24.05
C ASP A 123 11.26 -33.75 25.31
N GLU A 124 10.82 -32.50 25.19
CA GLU A 124 9.86 -31.90 26.13
C GLU A 124 8.76 -31.18 25.35
N THR A 125 7.81 -31.96 24.84
CA THR A 125 6.43 -31.50 24.72
C THR A 125 5.87 -31.19 26.12
N HIS A 126 5.69 -29.90 26.43
CA HIS A 126 4.70 -29.49 27.43
C HIS A 126 3.56 -28.72 26.78
N ALA A 127 2.49 -29.47 26.53
CA ALA A 127 1.14 -28.97 26.44
C ALA A 127 0.76 -28.25 27.75
N GLY A 128 0.25 -27.02 27.62
CA GLY A 128 -0.28 -26.22 28.71
C GLY A 128 -1.46 -25.39 28.23
N ALA A 129 -2.64 -25.99 28.26
CA ALA A 129 -3.92 -25.37 27.95
C ALA A 129 -4.41 -24.47 29.10
N ALA A 130 -4.94 -23.28 28.75
CA ALA A 130 -5.97 -22.53 29.48
C ALA A 130 -6.52 -21.46 28.49
N ALA A 131 -7.68 -21.59 27.84
CA ALA A 131 -9.05 -21.61 28.36
C ALA A 131 -9.38 -20.44 29.30
N ALA A 132 -10.03 -19.38 28.79
CA ALA A 132 -11.25 -18.77 29.35
C ALA A 132 -11.65 -17.44 28.68
N GLY A 133 -12.95 -17.30 28.38
CA GLY A 133 -13.70 -16.04 28.22
C GLY A 133 -13.55 -15.34 26.86
N GLY A 134 -14.51 -15.36 25.92
CA GLY A 134 -15.97 -15.39 26.09
C GLY A 134 -16.46 -13.97 26.42
N GLY A 135 -17.11 -13.29 25.48
CA GLY A 135 -17.70 -11.98 25.77
C GLY A 135 -18.16 -11.14 24.58
N ILE A 136 -19.12 -11.66 23.82
CA ILE A 136 -19.96 -10.87 22.91
C ILE A 136 -20.86 -10.00 23.80
N VAL A 137 -20.90 -8.68 23.62
CA VAL A 137 -22.05 -7.87 24.03
C VAL A 137 -22.56 -7.07 22.84
N ASN A 138 -23.76 -7.43 22.42
CA ASN A 138 -24.61 -6.70 21.51
C ASN A 138 -25.71 -6.07 22.40
N GLY A 139 -25.95 -4.78 22.27
CA GLY A 139 -27.01 -4.04 22.95
C GLY A 139 -26.90 -2.57 22.55
N GLY A 140 -27.83 -1.93 21.88
CA GLY A 140 -29.27 -2.17 21.81
C GLY A 140 -29.99 -1.14 22.68
N GLY A 141 -30.59 -0.14 22.03
CA GLY A 141 -31.69 0.65 22.61
C GLY A 141 -31.36 2.08 23.04
N GLY A 142 -32.09 3.05 22.49
CA GLY A 142 -32.09 4.42 23.01
C GLY A 142 -32.71 5.48 22.09
N ARG A 143 -33.98 5.30 21.71
CA ARG A 143 -34.81 6.39 21.15
C ARG A 143 -34.94 7.52 22.17
N GLY A 144 -34.76 8.77 21.72
CA GLY A 144 -35.00 9.97 22.52
C GLY A 144 -35.46 11.11 21.62
N ARG A 145 -36.74 11.10 21.27
CA ARG A 145 -37.48 12.18 20.62
C ARG A 145 -37.73 13.26 21.68
N GLY A 146 -37.23 14.47 21.46
CA GLY A 146 -37.48 15.63 22.30
C GLY A 146 -37.95 16.79 21.44
N GLU A 147 -39.26 16.83 21.22
CA GLU A 147 -39.99 18.03 20.80
C GLU A 147 -39.88 19.06 21.95
N GLY A 148 -39.62 20.31 21.61
CA GLY A 148 -39.38 21.41 22.56
C GLY A 148 -39.66 22.74 21.89
N GLU A 149 -40.93 22.93 21.56
CA GLU A 149 -41.58 24.19 21.23
C GLU A 149 -41.57 25.10 22.48
N GLY A 150 -41.24 26.38 22.33
CA GLY A 150 -41.22 27.31 23.46
C GLY A 150 -40.79 28.72 23.06
N ALA A 151 -41.81 29.50 22.65
CA ALA A 151 -42.00 30.96 22.77
C ALA A 151 -40.80 31.91 22.66
#